data_AF-A0A2P6TT52-F1
#
_entry.id   AF-A0A2P6TT52-F1
#
_cell.length_a   1.000
_cell.length_b   1.000
_cell.length_c   1.000
_cell.angle_alpha   90.00
_cell.angle_beta   90.00
_cell.angle_gamma   90.00
#
_symmetry.space_group_name_H-M   'P 1'
#
loop_
_entity.id
_entity.type
_entity.pdbx_description
1 polymer ?
#
loop_
_entity_poly.entity_id
_entity_poly.type
_entity_poly.pdbx_seq_one_letter_code
_entity_poly.pdbx_strand_id
1 'polypeptide(L)'
;MAASSSDAGAPAGSGGGEPAAPGGAAPAAAAAESFKEQGNALYKEGHYLKAAAAYTQGLKADPSHSVLYSNRSAALLQLSKTGKALADAEECIRLRPDWDKGYFRKAAALEALGRMEEALQCYRSSLERNKESKQLAEKVRVLTKIVDKSKRSNGSGSAAGS
;
A
#
# COMPACT_ATOMS: atom_id res chain seq x y z
N MET A 1 2.30 32.23 -13.88
CA MET A 1 1.35 32.11 -12.75
C MET A 1 0.99 30.64 -12.58
N ALA A 2 1.04 30.17 -11.33
CA ALA A 2 0.49 28.94 -10.74
C ALA A 2 0.94 27.55 -11.26
N ALA A 3 1.36 26.74 -10.28
CA ALA A 3 1.77 25.35 -10.36
C ALA A 3 0.57 24.40 -10.33
N SER A 4 0.78 23.17 -10.80
CA SER A 4 0.35 21.95 -10.10
C SER A 4 1.01 20.73 -10.73
N SER A 5 2.02 20.22 -10.01
CA SER A 5 2.51 18.87 -10.16
C SER A 5 1.37 17.88 -9.95
N SER A 6 1.10 17.07 -10.95
CA SER A 6 0.39 15.81 -10.76
C SER A 6 1.19 14.76 -11.53
N ASP A 7 2.32 14.37 -10.94
CA ASP A 7 2.93 13.09 -11.22
C ASP A 7 1.87 12.04 -10.84
N ALA A 8 1.13 11.61 -11.85
CA ALA A 8 0.10 10.61 -11.73
C ALA A 8 0.79 9.33 -11.26
N GLY A 9 0.67 9.08 -9.94
CA GLY A 9 1.09 7.85 -9.31
C GLY A 9 0.64 6.67 -10.17
N ALA A 10 1.63 5.91 -10.62
CA ALA A 10 1.50 4.83 -11.58
C ALA A 10 0.24 3.98 -11.34
N PRO A 11 -0.43 3.53 -12.41
CA PRO A 11 -1.56 2.63 -12.28
C PRO A 11 -1.12 1.42 -11.48
N ALA A 12 -1.90 1.08 -10.44
CA ALA A 12 -1.83 -0.21 -9.76
C ALA A 12 -2.22 -1.32 -10.77
N GLY A 13 -1.32 -1.58 -11.70
CA GLY A 13 -1.45 -2.50 -12.81
C GLY A 13 -0.37 -3.57 -12.70
N SER A 14 -0.64 -4.57 -11.90
CA SER A 14 -0.31 -5.96 -12.23
C SER A 14 -1.05 -6.83 -11.23
N GLY A 15 -2.16 -7.39 -11.70
CA GLY A 15 -2.82 -8.50 -11.06
C GLY A 15 -1.85 -9.68 -11.02
N GLY A 16 -1.05 -9.75 -9.98
CA GLY A 16 -0.51 -11.03 -9.52
C GLY A 16 -1.64 -11.74 -8.80
N GLY A 17 -2.39 -12.56 -9.53
CA GLY A 17 -3.22 -13.59 -8.92
C GLY A 17 -2.33 -14.41 -8.00
N GLU A 18 -2.50 -14.22 -6.70
CA GLU A 18 -1.91 -15.11 -5.70
C GLU A 18 -2.87 -16.28 -5.50
N PRO A 19 -2.34 -17.49 -5.24
CA PRO A 19 -3.11 -18.70 -5.20
C PRO A 19 -4.12 -18.62 -4.06
N ALA A 20 -5.39 -18.87 -4.38
CA ALA A 20 -6.41 -19.17 -3.40
C ALA A 20 -5.89 -20.32 -2.53
N ALA A 21 -5.60 -20.05 -1.26
CA ALA A 21 -5.26 -21.09 -0.31
C ALA A 21 -6.39 -22.14 -0.32
N PRO A 22 -6.11 -23.42 -0.58
CA PRO A 22 -7.14 -24.44 -0.58
C PRO A 22 -7.41 -24.82 0.88
N GLY A 23 -8.58 -24.47 1.39
CA GLY A 23 -8.95 -24.86 2.74
C GLY A 23 -10.40 -24.50 3.01
N GLY A 24 -11.28 -25.49 2.88
CA GLY A 24 -12.72 -25.34 3.03
C GLY A 24 -13.09 -24.57 4.30
N ALA A 25 -13.81 -23.46 4.13
CA ALA A 25 -14.38 -22.70 5.23
C ALA A 25 -15.66 -21.98 4.75
N ALA A 26 -16.75 -22.28 5.47
CA ALA A 26 -17.98 -21.53 5.72
C ALA A 26 -18.50 -20.46 4.71
N PRO A 27 -19.83 -20.29 4.59
CA PRO A 27 -20.49 -19.28 3.72
C PRO A 27 -19.99 -17.83 3.91
N ALA A 28 -19.38 -17.50 5.05
CA ALA A 28 -18.76 -16.20 5.31
C ALA A 28 -17.53 -15.91 4.42
N ALA A 29 -16.70 -16.91 4.11
CA ALA A 29 -15.54 -16.74 3.24
C ALA A 29 -15.96 -16.47 1.78
N ALA A 30 -17.01 -17.16 1.31
CA ALA A 30 -17.56 -16.92 -0.02
C ALA A 30 -18.14 -15.49 -0.17
N ALA A 31 -18.79 -14.98 0.87
CA ALA A 31 -19.27 -13.59 0.89
C ALA A 31 -18.11 -12.58 0.86
N ALA A 32 -17.03 -12.82 1.62
CA ALA A 32 -15.84 -11.97 1.61
C ALA A 32 -15.18 -11.92 0.22
N GLU A 33 -15.08 -13.06 -0.46
CA GLU A 33 -14.55 -13.17 -1.81
C GLU A 33 -15.42 -12.42 -2.84
N SER A 34 -16.74 -12.54 -2.75
CA SER A 34 -17.66 -11.79 -3.63
C SER A 34 -17.51 -10.26 -3.45
N PHE A 35 -17.45 -9.79 -2.20
CA PHE A 35 -17.22 -8.36 -1.93
C PHE A 35 -15.83 -7.89 -2.37
N LYS A 36 -14.81 -8.75 -2.30
CA LYS A 36 -13.48 -8.48 -2.84
C LYS A 36 -13.53 -8.25 -4.34
N GLU A 37 -14.19 -9.14 -5.08
CA GLU A 37 -14.33 -9.02 -6.53
C GLU A 37 -15.10 -7.76 -6.93
N GLN A 38 -16.22 -7.49 -6.25
CA GLN A 38 -16.98 -6.26 -6.45
C GLN A 38 -16.14 -5.01 -6.18
N GLY A 39 -15.41 -4.98 -5.06
CA GLY A 39 -14.52 -3.88 -4.72
C GLY A 39 -13.40 -3.70 -5.76
N ASN A 40 -12.84 -4.79 -6.28
CA ASN A 40 -11.81 -4.76 -7.32
C ASN A 40 -12.36 -4.17 -8.64
N ALA A 41 -13.58 -4.54 -9.04
CA ALA A 41 -14.23 -3.97 -10.21
C ALA A 41 -14.43 -2.46 -10.05
N LEU A 42 -15.02 -2.04 -8.92
CA LEU A 42 -15.22 -0.61 -8.60
C LEU A 42 -13.91 0.16 -8.53
N TYR A 43 -12.83 -0.45 -8.03
CA TYR A 43 -11.52 0.17 -7.97
C TYR A 43 -10.95 0.42 -9.38
N LYS A 44 -11.10 -0.55 -10.29
CA LYS A 44 -10.66 -0.41 -11.69
C LYS A 44 -11.44 0.67 -12.44
N GLU A 45 -12.71 0.86 -12.10
CA GLU A 45 -13.57 1.93 -12.63
C GLU A 45 -13.29 3.31 -12.01
N GLY A 46 -12.37 3.41 -11.05
CA GLY A 46 -12.07 4.67 -10.34
C GLY A 46 -13.09 5.04 -9.26
N HIS A 47 -14.05 4.19 -8.97
CA HIS A 47 -15.05 4.38 -7.92
C HIS A 47 -14.51 4.01 -6.53
N TYR A 48 -13.43 4.66 -6.09
CA TYR A 48 -12.68 4.29 -4.89
C TYR A 48 -13.49 4.30 -3.59
N LEU A 49 -14.47 5.21 -3.45
CA LEU A 49 -15.34 5.26 -2.27
C LEU A 49 -16.24 4.01 -2.20
N LYS A 50 -16.83 3.60 -3.32
CA LYS A 50 -17.65 2.40 -3.41
C LYS A 50 -16.79 1.15 -3.23
N ALA A 51 -15.58 1.13 -3.79
CA ALA A 51 -14.63 0.04 -3.60
C ALA A 51 -14.28 -0.16 -2.12
N ALA A 52 -13.95 0.92 -1.41
CA ALA A 52 -13.66 0.86 0.03
C ALA A 52 -14.87 0.38 0.86
N ALA A 53 -16.09 0.75 0.46
CA ALA A 53 -17.31 0.26 1.09
C ALA A 53 -17.50 -1.25 0.85
N ALA A 54 -17.31 -1.73 -0.38
CA ALA A 54 -17.38 -3.15 -0.71
C ALA A 54 -16.36 -3.97 0.10
N TYR A 55 -15.08 -3.55 0.13
CA TYR A 55 -14.08 -4.23 0.95
C TYR A 55 -14.41 -4.23 2.44
N THR A 56 -15.04 -3.16 2.94
CA THR A 56 -15.49 -3.11 4.33
C THR A 56 -16.61 -4.12 4.62
N GLN A 57 -17.52 -4.37 3.67
CA GLN A 57 -18.51 -5.45 3.82
C GLN A 57 -17.84 -6.81 3.78
N GLY A 58 -16.86 -7.00 2.90
CA GLY A 58 -16.06 -8.23 2.89
C GLY A 58 -15.35 -8.48 4.23
N LEU A 59 -14.77 -7.44 4.84
CA LEU A 59 -14.11 -7.53 6.15
C LEU A 59 -15.07 -7.75 7.31
N LYS A 60 -16.35 -7.39 7.18
CA LYS A 60 -17.37 -7.77 8.16
C LYS A 60 -17.71 -9.26 8.06
N ALA A 61 -17.66 -9.82 6.86
CA ALA A 61 -17.87 -11.26 6.63
C ALA A 61 -16.65 -12.07 7.08
N ASP A 62 -15.44 -11.62 6.74
CA ASP A 62 -14.18 -12.22 7.19
C ASP A 62 -13.19 -11.14 7.67
N PRO A 63 -13.16 -10.86 8.99
CA PRO A 63 -12.23 -9.90 9.59
C PRO A 63 -10.77 -10.32 9.57
N SER A 64 -10.48 -11.59 9.23
CA SER A 64 -9.12 -12.14 9.16
C SER A 64 -8.52 -12.08 7.75
N HIS A 65 -9.28 -11.57 6.78
CA HIS A 65 -8.86 -11.57 5.39
C HIS A 65 -7.88 -10.43 5.05
N SER A 66 -6.58 -10.72 5.15
CA SER A 66 -5.51 -9.73 4.90
C SER A 66 -5.58 -9.05 3.53
N VAL A 67 -6.07 -9.76 2.51
CA VAL A 67 -6.17 -9.23 1.13
C VAL A 67 -7.15 -8.07 1.05
N LEU A 68 -8.28 -8.17 1.76
CA LEU A 68 -9.27 -7.10 1.80
C LEU A 68 -8.75 -5.85 2.50
N TYR A 69 -7.97 -6.00 3.59
CA TYR A 69 -7.28 -4.87 4.20
C TYR A 69 -6.30 -4.20 3.23
N SER A 70 -5.49 -4.99 2.51
CA SER A 70 -4.55 -4.45 1.50
C SER A 70 -5.28 -3.68 0.37
N ASN A 71 -6.40 -4.22 -0.11
CA ASN A 71 -7.18 -3.58 -1.18
C ASN A 71 -7.93 -2.34 -0.69
N ARG A 72 -8.47 -2.37 0.54
CA ARG A 72 -9.09 -1.21 1.17
C ARG A 72 -8.07 -0.10 1.44
N SER A 73 -6.87 -0.45 1.90
CA SER A 73 -5.74 0.48 2.05
C SER A 73 -5.45 1.21 0.73
N ALA A 74 -5.37 0.48 -0.39
CA ALA A 74 -5.17 1.08 -1.71
C ALA A 74 -6.29 2.06 -2.09
N ALA A 75 -7.56 1.68 -1.90
CA ALA A 75 -8.70 2.56 -2.16
C ALA A 75 -8.70 3.81 -1.28
N LEU A 76 -8.31 3.67 -0.01
CA LEU A 76 -8.21 4.78 0.93
C LEU A 76 -7.09 5.76 0.55
N LEU A 77 -5.97 5.30 0.00
CA LEU A 77 -4.91 6.18 -0.53
C LEU A 77 -5.42 7.02 -1.70
N GLN A 78 -6.19 6.43 -2.62
CA GLN A 78 -6.81 7.17 -3.73
C GLN A 78 -7.82 8.22 -3.25
N LEU A 79 -8.41 8.02 -2.07
CA LEU A 79 -9.30 8.98 -1.41
C LEU A 79 -8.57 9.97 -0.49
N SER A 80 -7.23 9.98 -0.50
CA SER A 80 -6.39 10.77 0.41
C SER A 80 -6.66 10.51 1.90
N LYS A 81 -7.27 9.37 2.25
CA LYS A 81 -7.53 8.92 3.63
C LYS A 81 -6.33 8.15 4.18
N THR A 82 -5.15 8.78 4.11
CA THR A 82 -3.85 8.13 4.32
C THR A 82 -3.69 7.51 5.71
N GLY A 83 -4.21 8.14 6.77
CA GLY A 83 -4.17 7.57 8.12
C GLY A 83 -4.93 6.25 8.25
N LYS A 84 -6.09 6.12 7.60
CA LYS A 84 -6.86 4.87 7.58
C LYS A 84 -6.18 3.81 6.71
N ALA A 85 -5.58 4.24 5.59
CA ALA A 85 -4.82 3.34 4.73
C ALA A 85 -3.61 2.73 5.45
N LEU A 86 -2.93 3.51 6.29
CA LEU A 86 -1.82 3.04 7.12
C LEU A 86 -2.29 1.99 8.12
N ALA A 87 -3.38 2.26 8.85
CA ALA A 87 -3.95 1.30 9.80
C ALA A 87 -4.34 -0.03 9.12
N ASP A 88 -4.97 0.03 7.94
CA ASP A 88 -5.30 -1.18 7.17
C ASP A 88 -4.04 -1.95 6.72
N ALA A 89 -2.97 -1.25 6.35
CA ALA A 89 -1.72 -1.89 5.97
C ALA A 89 -1.02 -2.57 7.15
N GLU A 90 -1.07 -1.95 8.33
CA GLU A 90 -0.55 -2.54 9.58
C GLU A 90 -1.32 -3.79 9.98
N GLU A 91 -2.64 -3.75 9.85
CA GLU A 91 -3.51 -4.90 10.12
C GLU A 91 -3.23 -6.04 9.13
N CYS A 92 -3.00 -5.71 7.86
CA CYS A 92 -2.56 -6.69 6.86
C CYS A 92 -1.25 -7.38 7.25
N ILE A 93 -0.25 -6.62 7.75
CA ILE A 93 1.03 -7.17 8.22
C ILE A 93 0.84 -8.01 9.49
N ARG A 94 -0.05 -7.58 10.40
CA ARG A 94 -0.38 -8.32 11.62
C ARG A 94 -0.98 -9.69 11.31
N LEU A 95 -1.84 -9.76 10.30
CA LEU A 95 -2.50 -11.00 9.86
C LEU A 95 -1.59 -11.89 9.02
N ARG A 96 -0.81 -11.31 8.11
CA ARG A 96 0.16 -12.02 7.24
C ARG A 96 1.51 -11.31 7.23
N PRO A 97 2.38 -11.58 8.22
CA PRO A 97 3.68 -10.91 8.35
C PRO A 97 4.71 -11.39 7.32
N ASP A 98 4.44 -12.50 6.64
CA ASP A 98 5.22 -13.09 5.55
C ASP A 98 4.89 -12.46 4.19
N TRP A 99 3.73 -11.80 4.06
CA TRP A 99 3.26 -11.26 2.79
C TRP A 99 3.88 -9.89 2.48
N ASP A 100 4.58 -9.78 1.36
CA ASP A 100 5.25 -8.57 0.90
C ASP A 100 4.28 -7.40 0.70
N LYS A 101 3.09 -7.66 0.13
CA LYS A 101 2.12 -6.60 -0.20
C LYS A 101 1.67 -5.79 1.03
N GLY A 102 1.63 -6.37 2.23
CA GLY A 102 1.32 -5.63 3.45
C GLY A 102 2.33 -4.51 3.72
N TYR A 103 3.62 -4.84 3.64
CA TYR A 103 4.72 -3.89 3.79
C TYR A 103 4.72 -2.84 2.67
N PHE A 104 4.43 -3.26 1.43
CA PHE A 104 4.27 -2.33 0.31
C PHE A 104 3.15 -1.31 0.55
N ARG A 105 1.98 -1.74 1.04
CA ARG A 105 0.86 -0.82 1.35
C ARG A 105 1.23 0.14 2.47
N LYS A 106 1.91 -0.34 3.51
CA LYS A 106 2.38 0.50 4.62
C LYS A 106 3.37 1.55 4.12
N ALA A 107 4.31 1.14 3.27
CA ALA A 107 5.28 2.05 2.65
C ALA A 107 4.61 3.12 1.78
N ALA A 108 3.62 2.74 0.95
CA ALA A 108 2.87 3.68 0.12
C ALA A 108 2.08 4.70 0.96
N ALA A 109 1.50 4.27 2.09
CA ALA A 109 0.82 5.18 3.00
C ALA A 109 1.79 6.14 3.70
N LEU A 110 2.97 5.67 4.10
CA LEU A 110 4.02 6.51 4.69
C LEU A 110 4.58 7.52 3.69
N GLU A 111 4.76 7.13 2.42
CA GLU A 111 5.17 8.01 1.33
C GLU A 111 4.15 9.14 1.13
N ALA A 112 2.85 8.81 1.13
CA ALA A 112 1.78 9.79 1.04
C ALA A 112 1.67 10.71 2.28
N LEU A 113 2.25 10.31 3.43
CA LEU A 113 2.41 11.15 4.62
C LEU A 113 3.71 11.98 4.60
N GLY A 114 4.56 11.83 3.59
CA GLY A 114 5.87 12.48 3.53
C GLY A 114 6.94 11.83 4.42
N ARG A 115 6.66 10.68 5.05
CA ARG A 115 7.57 9.95 5.94
C ARG A 115 8.49 9.04 5.12
N MET A 116 9.35 9.66 4.30
CA MET A 116 10.14 8.98 3.26
C MET A 116 11.12 7.94 3.81
N GLU A 117 11.78 8.23 4.94
CA GLU A 117 12.70 7.30 5.60
C GLU A 117 12.00 6.02 6.05
N GLU A 118 10.81 6.16 6.64
CA GLU A 118 10.04 5.02 7.14
C GLU A 118 9.42 4.23 6.00
N ALA A 119 8.94 4.92 4.95
CA ALA A 119 8.50 4.29 3.71
C ALA A 119 9.61 3.45 3.07
N LEU A 120 10.85 3.96 3.05
CA LEU A 120 12.01 3.24 2.51
C LEU A 120 12.30 1.95 3.28
N GLN A 121 12.24 1.99 4.62
CA GLN A 121 12.42 0.77 5.42
C GLN A 121 11.33 -0.26 5.12
N CYS A 122 10.08 0.17 5.03
CA CYS A 122 8.97 -0.73 4.70
C CYS A 122 9.10 -1.33 3.28
N TYR A 123 9.52 -0.54 2.28
CA TYR A 123 9.79 -1.08 0.94
C TYR A 123 10.95 -2.07 0.91
N ARG A 124 12.00 -1.86 1.73
CA ARG A 124 13.07 -2.85 1.90
C ARG A 124 12.56 -4.14 2.52
N SER A 125 11.77 -4.07 3.59
CA SER A 125 11.14 -5.24 4.20
C SER A 125 10.19 -5.98 3.25
N SER A 126 9.52 -5.26 2.36
CA SER A 126 8.72 -5.85 1.26
C SER A 126 9.61 -6.58 0.26
N LEU A 127 10.72 -5.95 -0.16
CA LEU A 127 11.67 -6.55 -1.12
C LEU A 127 12.40 -7.77 -0.53
N GLU A 128 12.69 -7.78 0.76
CA GLU A 128 13.28 -8.95 1.44
C GLU A 128 12.39 -10.19 1.35
N ARG A 129 11.08 -10.01 1.33
CA ARG A 129 10.08 -11.07 1.18
C ARG A 129 9.85 -11.45 -0.28
N ASN A 130 9.91 -10.47 -1.18
CA ASN A 130 9.74 -10.65 -2.61
C ASN A 130 10.95 -10.12 -3.38
N LYS A 131 12.07 -10.85 -3.26
CA LYS A 131 13.40 -10.43 -3.77
C LYS A 131 13.48 -10.35 -5.29
N GLU A 132 12.59 -11.05 -5.99
CA GLU A 132 12.55 -11.11 -7.45
C GLU A 132 11.79 -9.93 -8.07
N SER A 133 11.09 -9.15 -7.25
CA SER A 133 10.32 -7.99 -7.72
C SER A 133 11.24 -6.84 -8.16
N LYS A 134 11.42 -6.74 -9.47
CA LYS A 134 12.12 -5.61 -10.11
C LYS A 134 11.49 -4.27 -9.76
N GLN A 135 10.15 -4.23 -9.66
CA GLN A 135 9.41 -3.02 -9.31
C GLN A 135 9.75 -2.54 -7.89
N LEU A 136 9.80 -3.46 -6.91
CA LEU A 136 10.20 -3.14 -5.54
C LEU A 136 11.66 -2.69 -5.47
N ALA A 137 12.56 -3.40 -6.17
CA ALA A 137 13.98 -3.05 -6.20
C ALA A 137 14.21 -1.64 -6.77
N GLU A 138 13.52 -1.30 -7.85
CA GLU A 138 13.58 0.03 -8.44
C GLU A 138 13.00 1.11 -7.51
N LYS A 139 11.83 0.85 -6.89
CA LYS A 139 11.22 1.77 -5.93
C LYS A 139 12.15 2.05 -4.75
N VAL A 140 12.77 1.01 -4.16
CA VAL A 140 13.76 1.15 -3.08
C VAL A 140 14.96 1.99 -3.54
N ARG A 141 15.48 1.75 -4.75
CA ARG A 141 16.61 2.50 -5.31
C ARG A 141 16.28 3.97 -5.50
N VAL A 142 15.12 4.29 -6.06
CA VAL A 142 14.67 5.68 -6.28
C VAL A 142 14.48 6.39 -4.95
N LEU A 143 13.76 5.76 -4.00
CA LEU A 143 13.46 6.37 -2.72
C LEU A 143 14.72 6.55 -1.85
N THR A 144 15.69 5.64 -1.94
CA THR A 144 17.02 5.81 -1.30
C THR A 144 17.68 7.10 -1.76
N LYS A 145 17.71 7.38 -3.07
CA LYS A 145 18.30 8.61 -3.60
C LYS A 145 17.57 9.86 -3.11
N ILE A 146 16.25 9.82 -3.01
CA ILE A 146 15.42 10.94 -2.51
C ILE A 146 15.77 11.24 -1.05
N VAL A 147 15.77 10.21 -0.21
CA VAL A 147 16.14 10.30 1.22
C VAL A 147 17.56 10.84 1.39
N ASP A 148 18.53 10.32 0.64
CA ASP A 148 19.93 10.75 0.71
C ASP A 148 20.13 12.19 0.23
N LYS A 149 19.36 12.63 -0.78
CA LYS A 149 19.37 14.02 -1.23
C LYS A 149 18.77 14.95 -0.17
N SER A 150 17.62 14.57 0.41
CA SER A 150 16.95 15.31 1.47
C SER A 150 17.85 15.53 2.69
N LYS A 151 18.57 14.47 3.11
CA LYS A 151 19.53 14.55 4.22
C LYS A 151 20.70 15.48 3.93
N ARG A 152 21.22 15.48 2.70
CA ARG A 152 22.31 16.39 2.30
C ARG A 152 21.87 17.85 2.22
N SER A 153 20.65 18.12 1.73
CA SER A 153 20.11 19.48 1.72
C SER A 153 19.82 20.00 3.13
N ASN A 154 19.40 19.14 4.07
CA ASN A 154 19.20 19.55 5.46
C ASN A 154 20.50 19.64 6.26
N GLY A 155 21.56 18.93 5.87
CA GLY A 155 22.87 18.94 6.53
C GLY A 155 23.77 20.12 6.15
N SER A 156 23.50 20.83 5.05
CA SER A 156 24.36 21.93 4.57
C SER A 156 24.03 23.31 5.18
N GLY A 157 23.17 23.36 6.21
CA GLY A 157 22.76 24.62 6.87
C GLY A 157 23.54 24.98 8.14
N SER A 158 24.52 24.18 8.56
CA SER A 158 25.21 24.36 9.86
C SER A 158 26.73 24.24 9.75
N ALA A 159 27.36 24.98 8.83
CA ALA A 159 28.82 25.09 8.77
C ALA A 159 29.31 26.42 8.17
N ALA A 160 28.68 27.54 8.51
CA ALA A 160 29.20 28.87 8.21
C ALA A 160 28.92 29.81 9.39
N GLY A 161 29.83 29.83 10.36
CA GLY A 161 29.74 30.76 11.48
C GLY A 161 30.62 30.34 12.65
N SER A 162 31.94 30.50 12.52
CA SER A 162 32.92 30.88 13.55
C SER A 162 34.30 30.97 12.92
#